data_AF-A0A8C7PIU9-F1
#
_entry.id   AF-A0A8C7PIU9-F1
#
_cell.length_a   1.000
_cell.length_b   1.000
_cell.length_c   1.000
_cell.angle_alpha   90.00
_cell.angle_beta   90.00
_cell.angle_gamma   90.00
#
_symmetry.space_group_name_H-M   'P 1'
#
loop_
_entity.id
_entity.type
_entity.pdbx_description
1 polymer ?
#
loop_
_entity_poly.entity_id
_entity_poly.type
_entity_poly.pdbx_seq_one_letter_code
_entity_poly.pdbx_strand_id
1 'polypeptide(L)'
;MSDSHTCPLVSTAKVGKTSLIMSLVSEEFPDDVPLRAEEITIPADVTPERVPTHIVDYSGNATDHTANVICIVYSVNNKKVPLILVGNKSDLVEHSSMETILPIMNQYSDIETCVECSAKNLKNISELFYYAQKAVLHPTGPLYCPEEKEMKPSCIKSLTRIFKVSDLDNDGILNDKELNFFQRTCFNMPLAPQALEDVKNVVRKNMTDGVEDNGLTLKGFLFLHTLFIQRGRHETTWTVLRRFGYDDDLELHQEYLFPLLKIPADCTTELNHNAYLFLQSVFDKHDKDRDCALSPEEVKDLFKVFPYMPWGPDVNNTVCTNDQGWITYQGYLSQWTLTTYLDVQRCLEYLGYLGYSIICEQESQAAAITVTRNKRIDLQKKQTQRSVFRCNILGARGSGKTSFLQAFLGRNLLVSPWNHKSFYSINTTYVYGQEKYLLLHEVMPDFDFLSEEDLACDVVCLVYDVNNPRSFEYCAKVYKQYFMDSKTPCMMIASKSDLHEARQHYSLTPLDFCRKNKLHPPQPWTCNTVDAPNKDLYTKLTTMAMYPHMAQADLKSSTFWLRASVGATVFAVLGFAMYRAILKQR
;
A
#
# COMPACT_ATOMS: atom_id res chain seq x y z
N MET A 1 21.53 0.85 9.50
CA MET A 1 23.01 0.81 9.55
C MET A 1 23.47 2.24 9.33
N SER A 2 24.40 2.76 10.12
CA SER A 2 24.85 4.16 9.99
C SER A 2 25.59 4.34 8.67
N ASP A 3 24.99 5.06 7.72
CA ASP A 3 25.62 5.41 6.46
C ASP A 3 26.84 6.29 6.73
N SER A 4 28.02 5.71 6.58
CA SER A 4 29.30 6.38 6.71
C SER A 4 29.89 6.60 5.32
N HIS A 5 30.20 7.85 4.96
CA HIS A 5 30.76 8.17 3.65
C HIS A 5 32.28 8.30 3.71
N THR A 6 32.99 7.72 2.74
CA THR A 6 34.45 7.79 2.67
C THR A 6 34.89 8.60 1.45
N CYS A 7 35.76 9.59 1.68
CA CYS A 7 36.33 10.51 0.71
C CYS A 7 37.85 10.27 0.58
N PRO A 8 38.28 9.28 -0.23
CA PRO A 8 39.68 9.09 -0.57
C PRO A 8 40.25 10.14 -1.53
N LEU A 9 41.29 10.86 -1.10
CA LEU A 9 42.05 11.77 -1.96
C LEU A 9 43.18 11.00 -2.67
N VAL A 10 43.16 10.94 -4.01
CA VAL A 10 44.14 10.22 -4.82
C VAL A 10 44.89 11.17 -5.74
N SER A 11 46.21 11.08 -5.80
CA SER A 11 46.97 11.88 -6.79
C SER A 11 48.41 11.41 -6.94
N THR A 12 49.06 11.94 -7.98
CA THR A 12 50.51 11.97 -8.13
C THR A 12 51.20 12.75 -7.00
N ALA A 13 52.50 12.50 -6.80
CA ALA A 13 53.29 13.15 -5.76
C ALA A 13 53.34 14.68 -5.94
N LYS A 14 53.44 15.41 -4.82
CA LYS A 14 53.68 16.88 -4.74
C LYS A 14 52.54 17.82 -5.16
N VAL A 15 51.32 17.35 -5.36
CA VAL A 15 50.16 18.24 -5.66
C VAL A 15 49.47 18.86 -4.43
N GLY A 16 49.87 18.45 -3.21
CA GLY A 16 49.39 19.06 -1.96
C GLY A 16 48.11 18.46 -1.36
N LYS A 17 47.87 17.16 -1.55
CA LYS A 17 46.75 16.42 -0.90
C LYS A 17 46.78 16.55 0.62
N THR A 18 47.91 16.19 1.21
CA THR A 18 48.08 16.17 2.67
C THR A 18 47.91 17.56 3.27
N SER A 19 48.38 18.62 2.57
CA SER A 19 48.13 20.00 3.01
C SER A 19 46.66 20.41 2.92
N LEU A 20 45.88 19.92 1.94
CA LEU A 20 44.42 20.19 1.90
C LEU A 20 43.71 19.55 3.10
N ILE A 21 44.06 18.31 3.43
CA ILE A 21 43.48 17.56 4.55
C ILE A 21 43.85 18.23 5.88
N MET A 22 45.13 18.51 6.09
CA MET A 22 45.60 19.14 7.32
C MET A 22 44.97 20.52 7.49
N SER A 23 44.94 21.35 6.44
CA SER A 23 44.31 22.68 6.50
C SER A 23 42.80 22.66 6.71
N LEU A 24 42.10 21.59 6.33
CA LEU A 24 40.69 21.42 6.70
C LEU A 24 40.55 21.21 8.22
N VAL A 25 41.41 20.40 8.82
CA VAL A 25 41.30 20.01 10.23
C VAL A 25 41.86 21.09 11.17
N SER A 26 42.97 21.71 10.81
CA SER A 26 43.63 22.72 11.65
C SER A 26 43.15 24.14 11.40
N GLU A 27 42.34 24.38 10.36
CA GLU A 27 41.93 25.72 9.88
C GLU A 27 43.11 26.69 9.62
N GLU A 28 44.31 26.14 9.42
CA GLU A 28 45.56 26.88 9.19
C GLU A 28 46.47 26.10 8.22
N PHE A 29 47.40 26.77 7.55
CA PHE A 29 48.37 26.08 6.70
C PHE A 29 49.50 25.49 7.54
N PRO A 30 49.78 24.18 7.47
CA PRO A 30 50.82 23.55 8.29
C PRO A 30 52.23 23.97 7.86
N ASP A 31 53.09 24.28 8.84
CA ASP A 31 54.51 24.61 8.61
C ASP A 31 55.32 23.42 8.07
N ASP A 32 54.97 22.20 8.51
CA ASP A 32 55.53 20.94 8.03
C ASP A 32 54.41 20.01 7.56
N VAL A 33 54.50 19.55 6.30
CA VAL A 33 53.48 18.70 5.68
C VAL A 33 54.02 17.27 5.61
N PRO A 34 53.45 16.30 6.35
CA PRO A 34 53.90 14.91 6.28
C PRO A 34 53.66 14.32 4.88
N LEU A 35 54.30 13.18 4.59
CA LEU A 35 54.11 12.48 3.32
C LEU A 35 52.69 11.96 3.11
N ARG A 36 51.95 11.72 4.20
CA ARG A 36 50.58 11.20 4.22
C ARG A 36 49.88 11.64 5.50
N ALA A 37 48.62 12.06 5.41
CA ALA A 37 47.77 12.30 6.59
C ALA A 37 47.26 10.97 7.18
N GLU A 38 47.02 10.96 8.50
CA GLU A 38 46.25 9.89 9.14
C GLU A 38 44.78 9.93 8.68
N GLU A 39 44.07 8.80 8.84
CA GLU A 39 42.64 8.75 8.53
C GLU A 39 41.86 9.65 9.48
N ILE A 40 41.06 10.54 8.92
CA ILE A 40 40.28 11.53 9.67
C ILE A 40 38.81 11.19 9.56
N THR A 41 38.09 11.27 10.66
CA THR A 41 36.63 11.16 10.67
C THR A 41 36.04 12.47 11.16
N ILE A 42 35.26 13.13 10.32
CA ILE A 42 34.47 14.30 10.69
C ILE A 42 33.12 13.79 11.20
N PRO A 43 32.78 14.02 12.47
CA PRO A 43 31.50 13.63 13.05
C PRO A 43 30.31 14.30 12.36
N ALA A 44 29.15 13.64 12.40
CA ALA A 44 27.91 14.11 11.78
C ALA A 44 27.43 15.48 12.31
N ASP A 45 27.65 15.78 13.59
CA ASP A 45 27.26 17.05 14.21
C ASP A 45 28.05 18.26 13.68
N VAL A 46 29.18 18.01 13.01
CA VAL A 46 30.06 19.03 12.44
C VAL A 46 29.83 19.20 10.93
N THR A 47 29.24 18.22 10.25
CA THR A 47 28.99 18.30 8.80
C THR A 47 27.65 19.00 8.50
N PRO A 48 27.58 19.84 7.45
CA PRO A 48 26.32 20.52 7.06
C PRO A 48 25.17 19.54 6.80
N GLU A 49 25.48 18.38 6.24
CA GLU A 49 24.53 17.34 5.85
C GLU A 49 24.18 16.37 6.99
N ARG A 50 24.79 16.52 8.16
CA ARG A 50 24.62 15.63 9.33
C ARG A 50 24.96 14.16 9.08
N VAL A 51 25.97 13.92 8.25
CA VAL A 51 26.48 12.57 7.93
C VAL A 51 27.95 12.48 8.29
N PRO A 52 28.41 11.41 8.97
CA PRO A 52 29.83 11.25 9.28
C PRO A 52 30.64 11.06 7.99
N THR A 53 31.76 11.77 7.90
CA THR A 53 32.64 11.77 6.71
C THR A 53 34.03 11.30 7.07
N HIS A 54 34.47 10.20 6.45
CA HIS A 54 35.81 9.64 6.58
C HIS A 54 36.70 10.17 5.45
N ILE A 55 37.82 10.80 5.77
CA ILE A 55 38.78 11.33 4.78
C ILE A 55 40.02 10.45 4.82
N VAL A 56 40.43 9.94 3.67
CA VAL A 56 41.58 9.03 3.54
C VAL A 56 42.58 9.59 2.54
N ASP A 57 43.82 9.84 2.97
CA ASP A 57 44.92 10.19 2.06
C ASP A 57 45.46 8.91 1.40
N TYR A 58 45.35 8.78 0.08
CA TYR A 58 45.79 7.60 -0.65
C TYR A 58 46.87 7.96 -1.70
N SER A 59 47.99 7.22 -1.65
CA SER A 59 49.12 7.36 -2.57
C SER A 59 49.34 6.04 -3.33
N GLY A 60 48.72 5.89 -4.50
CA GLY A 60 48.97 4.76 -5.40
C GLY A 60 50.05 5.07 -6.42
N ASN A 61 51.11 4.26 -6.49
CA ASN A 61 52.06 4.30 -7.61
C ASN A 61 51.35 3.83 -8.89
N ALA A 62 50.88 4.77 -9.72
CA ALA A 62 50.44 4.50 -11.09
C ALA A 62 51.13 5.50 -12.03
N THR A 63 51.95 4.96 -12.91
CA THR A 63 52.83 5.65 -13.87
C THR A 63 52.04 6.36 -14.96
N ASP A 64 52.35 7.65 -15.14
CA ASP A 64 52.04 8.54 -16.28
C ASP A 64 50.58 8.62 -16.79
N HIS A 65 49.89 9.73 -16.48
CA HIS A 65 49.79 10.93 -17.33
C HIS A 65 49.19 12.10 -16.51
N THR A 66 49.56 13.33 -16.86
CA THR A 66 49.37 14.60 -16.14
C THR A 66 47.95 14.86 -15.60
N ALA A 67 47.77 14.91 -14.27
CA ALA A 67 46.56 15.38 -13.61
C ALA A 67 46.91 16.23 -12.37
N ASN A 68 46.14 17.30 -12.11
CA ASN A 68 46.48 18.29 -11.09
C ASN A 68 45.80 18.10 -9.72
N VAL A 69 44.72 17.29 -9.57
CA VAL A 69 44.28 16.51 -8.36
C VAL A 69 43.14 15.53 -8.77
N ILE A 70 42.99 14.36 -8.12
CA ILE A 70 41.80 13.46 -8.21
C ILE A 70 41.16 13.26 -6.81
N CYS A 71 39.86 13.50 -6.67
CA CYS A 71 39.11 13.11 -5.47
C CYS A 71 38.25 11.88 -5.79
N ILE A 72 38.58 10.75 -5.18
CA ILE A 72 37.80 9.51 -5.29
C ILE A 72 36.82 9.51 -4.11
N VAL A 73 35.56 9.16 -4.34
CA VAL A 73 34.58 9.08 -3.26
C VAL A 73 33.94 7.69 -3.26
N TYR A 74 34.13 6.92 -2.19
CA TYR A 74 33.70 5.53 -2.11
C TYR A 74 32.50 5.38 -1.17
N SER A 75 31.40 4.86 -1.71
CA SER A 75 30.31 4.24 -0.95
C SER A 75 30.40 2.73 -1.15
N VAL A 76 30.39 1.97 -0.07
CA VAL A 76 30.41 0.48 -0.10
C VAL A 76 29.19 -0.09 -0.85
N ASN A 77 28.14 0.73 -1.05
CA ASN A 77 26.84 0.32 -1.57
C ASN A 77 26.49 0.87 -2.97
N ASN A 78 27.17 1.90 -3.50
CA ASN A 78 26.82 2.51 -4.80
C ASN A 78 27.72 2.01 -5.95
N LYS A 79 27.08 1.57 -7.05
CA LYS A 79 27.78 1.04 -8.25
C LYS A 79 28.46 2.11 -9.11
N LYS A 80 28.23 3.40 -8.86
CA LYS A 80 28.88 4.54 -9.54
C LYS A 80 29.50 5.50 -8.51
N VAL A 81 30.77 5.82 -8.71
CA VAL A 81 31.56 6.69 -7.85
C VAL A 81 31.61 8.09 -8.49
N PRO A 82 31.11 9.14 -7.83
CA PRO A 82 31.24 10.50 -8.36
C PRO A 82 32.71 10.95 -8.29
N LEU A 83 33.21 11.59 -9.35
CA LEU A 83 34.56 12.13 -9.40
C LEU A 83 34.54 13.65 -9.23
N ILE A 84 35.35 14.17 -8.31
CA ILE A 84 35.58 15.61 -8.19
C ILE A 84 37.02 15.92 -8.58
N LEU A 85 37.16 16.85 -9.53
CA LEU A 85 38.47 17.37 -9.91
C LEU A 85 38.83 18.52 -8.99
N VAL A 86 40.07 18.56 -8.51
CA VAL A 86 40.52 19.65 -7.63
C VAL A 86 41.73 20.32 -8.28
N GLY A 87 41.75 21.64 -8.29
CA GLY A 87 42.91 22.43 -8.71
C GLY A 87 43.56 23.06 -7.49
N ASN A 88 44.51 22.37 -6.83
CA ASN A 88 45.17 22.93 -5.65
C ASN A 88 46.35 23.85 -6.03
N LYS A 89 46.74 24.71 -5.10
CA LYS A 89 47.79 25.74 -5.25
C LYS A 89 47.41 26.88 -6.18
N SER A 90 46.13 27.27 -6.16
CA SER A 90 45.67 28.43 -6.92
C SER A 90 46.36 29.73 -6.52
N ASP A 91 47.06 29.77 -5.38
CA ASP A 91 47.92 30.89 -4.95
C ASP A 91 49.18 31.08 -5.81
N LEU A 92 49.56 30.08 -6.60
CA LEU A 92 50.73 30.14 -7.50
C LEU A 92 50.37 30.62 -8.91
N VAL A 93 49.09 30.85 -9.20
CA VAL A 93 48.59 31.18 -10.54
C VAL A 93 47.72 32.43 -10.46
N GLU A 94 47.97 33.41 -11.34
CA GLU A 94 47.22 34.68 -11.36
C GLU A 94 45.83 34.57 -12.01
N HIS A 95 45.62 33.54 -12.84
CA HIS A 95 44.38 33.31 -13.60
C HIS A 95 43.79 31.94 -13.31
N SER A 96 42.46 31.84 -13.38
CA SER A 96 41.76 30.57 -13.23
C SER A 96 42.10 29.61 -14.38
N SER A 97 42.34 28.35 -14.06
CA SER A 97 42.62 27.27 -15.01
C SER A 97 41.34 26.59 -15.53
N MET A 98 40.16 27.09 -15.16
CA MET A 98 38.86 26.51 -15.52
C MET A 98 38.66 26.37 -17.03
N GLU A 99 39.14 27.31 -17.86
CA GLU A 99 39.05 27.20 -19.32
C GLU A 99 39.78 25.98 -19.89
N THR A 100 40.87 25.56 -19.24
CA THR A 100 41.65 24.37 -19.63
C THR A 100 41.01 23.07 -19.12
N ILE A 101 40.22 23.15 -18.05
CA ILE A 101 39.57 22.01 -17.40
C ILE A 101 38.22 21.67 -18.06
N LEU A 102 37.49 22.68 -18.55
CA LEU A 102 36.18 22.51 -19.20
C LEU A 102 36.14 21.41 -20.28
N PRO A 103 37.13 21.29 -21.20
CA PRO A 103 37.18 20.20 -22.16
C PRO A 103 37.29 18.81 -21.53
N ILE A 104 38.02 18.69 -20.40
CA ILE A 104 38.19 17.42 -19.67
C ILE A 104 36.86 17.02 -19.01
N MET A 105 36.16 17.98 -18.40
CA MET A 105 34.83 17.74 -17.83
C MET A 105 33.83 17.31 -18.90
N ASN A 106 33.88 17.90 -20.09
CA ASN A 106 33.04 17.49 -21.22
C ASN A 106 33.42 16.11 -21.80
N GLN A 107 34.68 15.69 -21.66
CA GLN A 107 35.17 14.40 -22.14
C GLN A 107 34.85 13.25 -21.17
N TYR A 108 34.85 13.52 -19.86
CA TYR A 108 34.64 12.53 -18.81
C TYR A 108 33.37 12.86 -18.02
N SER A 109 32.24 12.26 -18.40
CA SER A 109 30.93 12.54 -17.80
C SER A 109 30.74 12.05 -16.35
N ASP A 110 31.70 11.28 -15.81
CA ASP A 110 31.73 10.90 -14.40
C ASP A 110 32.33 12.00 -13.50
N ILE A 111 32.88 13.09 -14.07
CA ILE A 111 33.31 14.27 -13.32
C ILE A 111 32.10 15.14 -12.99
N GLU A 112 31.73 15.22 -11.71
CA GLU A 112 30.58 16.01 -11.28
C GLU A 112 30.91 17.50 -11.19
N THR A 113 32.07 17.85 -10.66
CA THR A 113 32.48 19.24 -10.49
C THR A 113 33.99 19.40 -10.43
N CYS A 114 34.46 20.63 -10.63
CA CYS A 114 35.84 21.04 -10.45
C CYS A 114 35.93 22.16 -9.41
N VAL A 115 36.84 22.03 -8.45
CA VAL A 115 37.05 23.03 -7.39
C VAL A 115 38.51 23.50 -7.39
N GLU A 116 38.74 24.78 -7.69
CA GLU A 116 40.05 25.41 -7.52
C GLU A 116 40.24 25.84 -6.07
N CYS A 117 41.33 25.38 -5.45
CA CYS A 117 41.64 25.53 -4.03
C CYS A 117 43.05 26.10 -3.82
N SER A 118 43.26 26.72 -2.66
CA SER A 118 44.60 26.98 -2.13
C SER A 118 44.64 26.58 -0.66
N ALA A 119 45.34 25.49 -0.35
CA ALA A 119 45.61 25.10 1.04
C ALA A 119 46.32 26.25 1.80
N LYS A 120 47.28 26.92 1.15
CA LYS A 120 48.06 28.00 1.76
C LYS A 120 47.22 29.20 2.20
N ASN A 121 46.27 29.60 1.35
CA ASN A 121 45.40 30.75 1.62
C ASN A 121 44.04 30.33 2.17
N LEU A 122 43.85 29.03 2.51
CA LEU A 122 42.58 28.44 2.95
C LEU A 122 41.40 28.70 1.99
N LYS A 123 41.69 28.84 0.70
CA LYS A 123 40.68 29.13 -0.32
C LYS A 123 39.97 27.84 -0.76
N ASN A 124 38.64 27.84 -0.68
CA ASN A 124 37.71 26.80 -1.15
C ASN A 124 37.94 25.41 -0.54
N ILE A 125 38.61 25.32 0.62
CA ILE A 125 38.86 24.05 1.30
C ILE A 125 37.55 23.43 1.79
N SER A 126 36.75 24.17 2.55
CA SER A 126 35.46 23.68 3.05
C SER A 126 34.48 23.37 1.92
N GLU A 127 34.48 24.20 0.86
CA GLU A 127 33.65 23.99 -0.33
C GLU A 127 33.97 22.68 -1.05
N LEU A 128 35.26 22.32 -1.18
CA LEU A 128 35.69 21.06 -1.76
C LEU A 128 35.04 19.86 -1.06
N PHE A 129 35.17 19.78 0.26
CA PHE A 129 34.63 18.66 1.03
C PHE A 129 33.11 18.68 1.10
N TYR A 130 32.49 19.87 1.10
CA TYR A 130 31.05 20.02 0.97
C TYR A 130 30.55 19.46 -0.38
N TYR A 131 31.17 19.83 -1.51
CA TYR A 131 30.80 19.29 -2.81
C TYR A 131 31.04 17.78 -2.91
N ALA A 132 32.11 17.25 -2.27
CA ALA A 132 32.37 15.82 -2.21
C ALA A 132 31.28 15.04 -1.46
N GLN A 133 30.81 15.54 -0.33
CA GLN A 133 29.68 14.93 0.38
C GLN A 133 28.40 15.02 -0.45
N LYS A 134 28.11 16.20 -1.00
CA LYS A 134 26.91 16.46 -1.79
C LYS A 134 26.83 15.59 -3.04
N ALA A 135 27.95 15.33 -3.71
CA ALA A 135 28.04 14.45 -4.87
C ALA A 135 27.58 13.01 -4.59
N VAL A 136 27.86 12.51 -3.39
CA VAL A 136 27.41 11.18 -2.94
C VAL A 136 25.97 11.20 -2.49
N LEU A 137 25.61 12.24 -1.73
CA LEU A 137 24.30 12.36 -1.13
C LEU A 137 23.23 12.74 -2.14
N HIS A 138 23.56 13.39 -3.24
CA HIS A 138 22.58 13.91 -4.20
C HIS A 138 23.09 13.72 -5.63
N PRO A 139 23.37 12.48 -6.07
CA PRO A 139 24.06 12.23 -7.33
C PRO A 139 23.25 12.78 -8.51
N THR A 140 23.90 13.49 -9.44
CA THR A 140 23.19 14.07 -10.60
C THR A 140 22.92 13.00 -11.67
N GLY A 141 23.77 11.97 -11.74
CA GLY A 141 23.75 10.93 -12.75
C GLY A 141 22.41 10.20 -12.93
N PRO A 142 21.69 9.78 -11.88
CA PRO A 142 20.37 9.16 -12.02
C PRO A 142 19.28 10.11 -12.56
N LEU A 143 19.42 11.42 -12.33
CA LEU A 143 18.37 12.40 -12.62
C LEU A 143 18.43 12.95 -14.05
N TYR A 144 19.64 13.19 -14.57
CA TYR A 144 19.84 14.04 -15.74
C TYR A 144 20.96 13.53 -16.65
N CYS A 145 20.83 13.77 -17.95
CA CYS A 145 21.84 13.49 -18.96
C CYS A 145 22.46 14.82 -19.42
N PRO A 146 23.69 15.16 -19.00
CA PRO A 146 24.35 16.40 -19.39
C PRO A 146 24.52 16.55 -20.91
N GLU A 147 24.76 15.44 -21.61
CA GLU A 147 24.99 15.40 -23.06
C GLU A 147 23.73 15.79 -23.85
N GLU A 148 22.60 15.17 -23.52
CA GLU A 148 21.30 15.44 -24.16
C GLU A 148 20.62 16.71 -23.61
N LYS A 149 21.11 17.23 -22.48
CA LYS A 149 20.51 18.34 -21.71
C LYS A 149 19.05 18.07 -21.30
N GLU A 150 18.74 16.81 -20.99
CA GLU A 150 17.40 16.35 -20.63
C GLU A 150 17.41 15.50 -19.36
N MET A 151 16.28 15.48 -18.65
CA MET A 151 16.07 14.57 -17.51
C MET A 151 15.95 13.13 -18.01
N LYS A 152 16.49 12.17 -17.24
CA LYS A 152 16.41 10.76 -17.60
C LYS A 152 14.96 10.23 -17.54
N PRO A 153 14.59 9.24 -18.38
CA PRO A 153 13.23 8.68 -18.38
C PRO A 153 12.78 8.12 -17.02
N SER A 154 13.68 7.52 -16.24
CA SER A 154 13.39 7.04 -14.88
C SER A 154 13.01 8.17 -13.93
N CYS A 155 13.76 9.28 -13.96
CA CYS A 155 13.47 10.48 -13.18
C CYS A 155 12.12 11.10 -13.58
N ILE A 156 11.86 11.22 -14.89
CA ILE A 156 10.57 11.72 -15.40
C ILE A 156 9.42 10.81 -14.93
N LYS A 157 9.59 9.49 -14.99
CA LYS A 157 8.58 8.52 -14.53
C LYS A 157 8.28 8.69 -13.03
N SER A 158 9.31 8.82 -12.20
CA SER A 158 9.16 9.01 -10.75
C SER A 158 8.49 10.34 -10.41
N LEU A 159 8.95 11.45 -11.00
CA LEU A 159 8.33 12.77 -10.84
C LEU A 159 6.89 12.82 -11.35
N THR A 160 6.57 12.11 -12.44
CA THR A 160 5.20 11.99 -12.95
C THR A 160 4.28 11.27 -11.97
N ARG A 161 4.77 10.21 -11.31
CA ARG A 161 4.01 9.56 -10.22
C ARG A 161 3.80 10.53 -9.06
N ILE A 162 4.84 11.23 -8.63
CA ILE A 162 4.77 12.21 -7.53
C ILE A 162 3.74 13.30 -7.82
N PHE A 163 3.73 13.83 -9.04
CA PHE A 163 2.73 14.79 -9.50
C PHE A 163 1.31 14.23 -9.32
N LYS A 164 1.05 13.01 -9.81
CA LYS A 164 -0.28 12.37 -9.71
C LYS A 164 -0.73 12.04 -8.30
N VAL A 165 0.21 11.75 -7.40
CA VAL A 165 -0.08 11.54 -5.98
C VAL A 165 -0.38 12.88 -5.29
N SER A 166 0.24 13.96 -5.76
CA SER A 166 0.09 15.32 -5.20
C SER A 166 -1.13 16.08 -5.73
N ASP A 167 -1.58 15.73 -6.93
CA ASP A 167 -2.84 16.17 -7.53
C ASP A 167 -3.98 15.44 -6.78
N LEU A 168 -4.63 16.11 -5.83
CA LEU A 168 -5.55 15.48 -4.88
C LEU A 168 -6.96 15.36 -5.44
N ASP A 169 -7.34 16.21 -6.39
CA ASP A 169 -8.65 16.20 -7.05
C ASP A 169 -8.65 15.63 -8.48
N ASN A 170 -7.48 15.26 -9.03
CA ASN A 170 -7.27 14.65 -10.35
C ASN A 170 -7.77 15.51 -11.52
N ASP A 171 -7.70 16.83 -11.36
CA ASP A 171 -8.02 17.79 -12.41
C ASP A 171 -6.85 17.95 -13.42
N GLY A 172 -5.68 17.39 -13.11
CA GLY A 172 -4.49 17.39 -13.96
C GLY A 172 -3.55 18.57 -13.72
N ILE A 173 -3.84 19.42 -12.74
CA ILE A 173 -3.00 20.54 -12.31
C ILE A 173 -2.71 20.44 -10.80
N LEU A 174 -1.69 21.16 -10.32
CA LEU A 174 -1.48 21.37 -8.89
C LEU A 174 -1.89 22.79 -8.55
N ASN A 175 -3.05 22.94 -7.93
CA ASN A 175 -3.55 24.22 -7.46
C ASN A 175 -2.78 24.72 -6.21
N ASP A 176 -3.08 25.93 -5.73
CA ASP A 176 -2.36 26.53 -4.61
C ASP A 176 -2.42 25.71 -3.31
N LYS A 177 -3.53 25.00 -3.08
CA LYS A 177 -3.68 24.18 -1.88
C LYS A 177 -2.78 22.95 -1.97
N GLU A 178 -2.76 22.30 -3.13
CA GLU A 178 -1.95 21.11 -3.40
C GLU A 178 -0.46 21.45 -3.44
N LEU A 179 -0.08 22.56 -4.06
CA LEU A 179 1.31 23.02 -4.04
C LEU A 179 1.77 23.35 -2.62
N ASN A 180 0.94 23.98 -1.80
CA ASN A 180 1.28 24.23 -0.40
C ASN A 180 1.36 22.94 0.42
N PHE A 181 0.46 21.98 0.18
CA PHE A 181 0.52 20.65 0.78
C PHE A 181 1.83 19.95 0.39
N PHE A 182 2.16 19.91 -0.90
CA PHE A 182 3.39 19.35 -1.43
C PHE A 182 4.64 19.99 -0.81
N GLN A 183 4.67 21.32 -0.72
CA GLN A 183 5.78 22.07 -0.12
C GLN A 183 5.95 21.77 1.37
N ARG A 184 4.85 21.77 2.13
CA ARG A 184 4.88 21.39 3.56
C ARG A 184 5.40 19.97 3.74
N THR A 185 4.91 19.04 2.91
CA THR A 185 5.27 17.63 2.98
C THR A 185 6.75 17.40 2.65
N CYS A 186 7.31 18.09 1.65
CA CYS A 186 8.69 17.89 1.21
C CYS A 186 9.73 18.71 1.97
N PHE A 187 9.38 19.95 2.35
CA PHE A 187 10.35 20.94 2.84
C PHE A 187 10.01 21.51 4.23
N ASN A 188 8.94 21.02 4.88
CA ASN A 188 8.46 21.47 6.19
C ASN A 188 8.10 22.98 6.26
N MET A 189 7.98 23.66 5.11
CA MET A 189 7.66 25.08 5.03
C MET A 189 6.72 25.33 3.84
N PRO A 190 5.56 25.99 4.04
CA PRO A 190 4.74 26.45 2.93
C PRO A 190 5.39 27.65 2.23
N LEU A 191 5.06 27.85 0.96
CA LEU A 191 5.48 29.04 0.23
C LEU A 191 4.54 30.21 0.53
N ALA A 192 5.10 31.42 0.66
CA ALA A 192 4.28 32.62 0.68
C ALA A 192 3.50 32.72 -0.65
N PRO A 193 2.24 33.21 -0.67
CA PRO A 193 1.43 33.28 -1.89
C PRO A 193 2.12 34.00 -3.05
N GLN A 194 2.86 35.08 -2.75
CA GLN A 194 3.65 35.79 -3.75
C GLN A 194 4.78 34.94 -4.34
N ALA A 195 5.49 34.18 -3.51
CA ALA A 195 6.57 33.32 -3.97
C ALA A 195 6.05 32.18 -4.88
N LEU A 196 4.85 31.67 -4.58
CA LEU A 196 4.18 30.68 -5.42
C LEU A 196 3.84 31.26 -6.79
N GLU A 197 3.31 32.48 -6.82
CA GLU A 197 3.00 33.19 -8.06
C GLU A 197 4.26 33.52 -8.87
N ASP A 198 5.36 33.86 -8.21
CA ASP A 198 6.66 34.08 -8.84
C ASP A 198 7.17 32.80 -9.51
N VAL A 199 7.02 31.63 -8.86
CA VAL A 199 7.35 30.34 -9.46
C VAL A 199 6.51 30.09 -10.71
N LYS A 200 5.18 30.28 -10.65
CA LYS A 200 4.31 30.13 -11.83
C LYS A 200 4.68 31.10 -12.95
N ASN A 201 5.04 32.34 -12.61
CA ASN A 201 5.49 33.33 -13.59
C ASN A 201 6.79 32.92 -14.29
N VAL A 202 7.71 32.26 -13.58
CA VAL A 202 8.91 31.66 -14.21
C VAL A 202 8.48 30.58 -15.21
N VAL A 203 7.51 29.73 -14.86
CA VAL A 203 7.01 28.69 -15.77
C VAL A 203 6.35 29.32 -17.00
N ARG A 204 5.40 30.25 -16.83
CA ARG A 204 4.68 30.94 -17.93
C ARG A 204 5.63 31.66 -18.91
N LYS A 205 6.75 32.18 -18.42
CA LYS A 205 7.76 32.85 -19.26
C LYS A 205 8.54 31.89 -20.15
N ASN A 206 8.65 30.62 -19.78
CA ASN A 206 9.45 29.63 -20.49
C ASN A 206 8.61 28.59 -21.25
N MET A 207 7.36 28.36 -20.83
CA MET A 207 6.44 27.43 -21.47
C MET A 207 5.00 27.91 -21.37
N THR A 208 4.26 27.77 -22.47
CA THR A 208 2.88 28.25 -22.60
C THR A 208 1.85 27.32 -21.95
N ASP A 209 2.15 26.03 -21.86
CA ASP A 209 1.29 24.95 -21.33
C ASP A 209 1.78 24.41 -19.98
N GLY A 210 2.65 25.18 -19.30
CA GLY A 210 3.17 24.82 -17.98
C GLY A 210 2.27 25.22 -16.80
N VAL A 211 1.34 26.15 -17.03
CA VAL A 211 0.38 26.62 -16.03
C VAL A 211 -0.98 26.77 -16.71
N GLU A 212 -1.99 26.08 -16.19
CA GLU A 212 -3.38 26.10 -16.65
C GLU A 212 -4.30 26.37 -15.46
N ASP A 213 -5.35 27.16 -15.63
CA ASP A 213 -6.32 27.53 -14.57
C ASP A 213 -5.69 27.95 -13.23
N ASN A 214 -4.55 28.65 -13.32
CA ASN A 214 -3.72 29.06 -12.19
C ASN A 214 -3.11 27.91 -11.36
N GLY A 215 -3.17 26.67 -11.82
CA GLY A 215 -2.42 25.54 -11.28
C GLY A 215 -1.23 25.14 -12.15
N LEU A 216 -0.28 24.45 -11.54
CA LEU A 216 0.91 23.96 -12.23
C LEU A 216 0.61 22.64 -12.96
N THR A 217 0.80 22.58 -14.27
CA THR A 217 0.58 21.34 -15.04
C THR A 217 1.74 20.35 -14.81
N LEU A 218 1.57 19.08 -15.20
CA LEU A 218 2.67 18.11 -15.18
C LEU A 218 3.90 18.61 -15.97
N LYS A 219 3.69 19.26 -17.11
CA LYS A 219 4.77 19.83 -17.92
C LYS A 219 5.50 20.95 -17.17
N GLY A 220 4.74 21.84 -16.51
CA GLY A 220 5.27 22.87 -15.63
C GLY A 220 6.10 22.30 -14.47
N PHE A 221 5.59 21.25 -13.84
CA PHE A 221 6.25 20.56 -12.73
C PHE A 221 7.59 19.94 -13.18
N LEU A 222 7.60 19.20 -14.28
CA LEU A 222 8.83 18.63 -14.84
C LEU A 222 9.82 19.72 -15.27
N PHE A 223 9.34 20.82 -15.87
CA PHE A 223 10.18 21.96 -16.23
C PHE A 223 10.88 22.59 -15.01
N LEU A 224 10.16 22.77 -13.89
CA LEU A 224 10.77 23.29 -12.66
C LEU A 224 11.90 22.38 -12.15
N HIS A 225 11.69 21.06 -12.16
CA HIS A 225 12.73 20.12 -11.77
C HIS A 225 13.93 20.12 -12.72
N THR A 226 13.71 20.24 -14.04
CA THR A 226 14.80 20.47 -15.00
C THR A 226 15.58 21.74 -14.65
N LEU A 227 14.89 22.85 -14.36
CA LEU A 227 15.52 24.12 -14.03
C LEU A 227 16.34 24.04 -12.73
N PHE A 228 15.85 23.33 -11.71
CA PHE A 228 16.60 23.12 -10.48
C PHE A 228 17.89 22.34 -10.74
N ILE A 229 17.84 21.27 -11.53
CA ILE A 229 19.01 20.46 -11.84
C ILE A 229 20.03 21.29 -12.64
N GLN A 230 19.59 21.97 -13.70
CA GLN A 230 20.45 22.79 -14.56
C GLN A 230 21.11 23.96 -13.80
N ARG A 231 20.50 24.44 -12.71
CA ARG A 231 21.08 25.48 -11.83
C ARG A 231 21.93 24.93 -10.69
N GLY A 232 22.25 23.64 -10.69
CA GLY A 232 23.06 23.00 -9.64
C GLY A 232 22.32 22.78 -8.30
N ARG A 233 20.99 22.88 -8.30
CA ARG A 233 20.11 22.71 -7.13
C ARG A 233 19.35 21.38 -7.14
N HIS A 234 19.97 20.33 -7.71
CA HIS A 234 19.38 18.99 -7.83
C HIS A 234 19.04 18.34 -6.47
N GLU A 235 19.64 18.79 -5.37
CA GLU A 235 19.24 18.42 -3.99
C GLU A 235 17.74 18.62 -3.73
N THR A 236 17.15 19.68 -4.30
CA THR A 236 15.71 19.98 -4.18
C THR A 236 14.87 18.85 -4.79
N THR A 237 15.31 18.32 -5.93
CA THR A 237 14.68 17.18 -6.61
C THR A 237 14.84 15.90 -5.81
N TRP A 238 16.03 15.65 -5.25
CA TRP A 238 16.29 14.48 -4.40
C TRP A 238 15.47 14.51 -3.09
N THR A 239 15.32 15.67 -2.44
CA THR A 239 14.46 15.82 -1.27
C THR A 239 13.02 15.39 -1.57
N VAL A 240 12.49 15.81 -2.72
CA VAL A 240 11.15 15.40 -3.19
C VAL A 240 11.11 13.89 -3.45
N LEU A 241 12.06 13.34 -4.20
CA LEU A 241 12.11 11.91 -4.52
C LEU A 241 12.15 11.04 -3.24
N ARG A 242 13.06 11.35 -2.33
CA ARG A 242 13.22 10.61 -1.06
C ARG A 242 12.00 10.75 -0.16
N ARG A 243 11.37 11.94 -0.11
CA ARG A 243 10.14 12.12 0.66
C ARG A 243 9.00 11.20 0.17
N PHE A 244 8.98 10.91 -1.12
CA PHE A 244 8.03 10.01 -1.77
C PHE A 244 8.49 8.54 -1.82
N GLY A 245 9.54 8.20 -1.07
CA GLY A 245 10.01 6.84 -0.86
C GLY A 245 10.97 6.31 -1.92
N TYR A 246 11.50 7.17 -2.81
CA TYR A 246 12.48 6.76 -3.80
C TYR A 246 13.91 6.71 -3.24
N ASP A 247 14.68 5.73 -3.67
CA ASP A 247 16.12 5.61 -3.43
C ASP A 247 16.96 6.23 -4.56
N ASP A 248 18.29 6.10 -4.46
CA ASP A 248 19.25 6.67 -5.41
C ASP A 248 19.20 6.03 -6.80
N ASP A 249 18.62 4.82 -6.92
CA ASP A 249 18.36 4.13 -8.20
C ASP A 249 16.98 4.51 -8.79
N LEU A 250 16.24 5.40 -8.11
CA LEU A 250 14.89 5.84 -8.46
C LEU A 250 13.86 4.70 -8.41
N GLU A 251 14.10 3.71 -7.55
CA GLU A 251 13.15 2.67 -7.19
C GLU A 251 12.50 2.99 -5.83
N LEU A 252 11.29 2.48 -5.59
CA LEU A 252 10.64 2.69 -4.29
C LEU A 252 11.29 1.76 -3.26
N HIS A 253 11.76 2.36 -2.17
CA HIS A 253 12.46 1.65 -1.12
C HIS A 253 11.60 0.53 -0.53
N GLN A 254 12.20 -0.65 -0.30
CA GLN A 254 11.46 -1.82 0.18
C GLN A 254 10.80 -1.57 1.54
N GLU A 255 11.42 -0.81 2.43
CA GLU A 255 10.82 -0.45 3.73
C GLU A 255 9.62 0.49 3.61
N TYR A 256 9.55 1.28 2.52
CA TYR A 256 8.40 2.15 2.24
C TYR A 256 7.19 1.33 1.77
N LEU A 257 7.42 0.33 0.91
CA LEU A 257 6.37 -0.55 0.37
C LEU A 257 5.96 -1.67 1.33
N PHE A 258 6.91 -2.22 2.08
CA PHE A 258 6.73 -3.39 2.95
C PHE A 258 7.08 -3.06 4.40
N PRO A 259 6.37 -2.12 5.06
CA PRO A 259 6.62 -1.80 6.45
C PRO A 259 6.35 -3.02 7.34
N LEU A 260 7.11 -3.15 8.42
CA LEU A 260 6.98 -4.28 9.33
C LEU A 260 5.63 -4.25 10.07
N LEU A 261 4.76 -5.21 9.77
CA LEU A 261 3.52 -5.44 10.50
C LEU A 261 3.49 -6.88 11.05
N LYS A 262 3.58 -7.04 12.37
CA LYS A 262 3.51 -8.35 13.03
C LYS A 262 2.06 -8.74 13.29
N ILE A 263 1.63 -9.88 12.73
CA ILE A 263 0.29 -10.44 12.93
C ILE A 263 0.40 -11.66 13.83
N PRO A 264 -0.15 -11.63 15.05
CA PRO A 264 -0.21 -12.82 15.90
C PRO A 264 -1.12 -13.90 15.30
N ALA A 265 -0.87 -15.16 15.67
CA ALA A 265 -1.73 -16.27 15.27
C ALA A 265 -3.18 -16.08 15.74
N ASP A 266 -4.13 -16.58 14.95
CA ASP A 266 -5.59 -16.45 15.13
C ASP A 266 -6.14 -15.00 15.16
N CYS A 267 -5.34 -14.01 14.74
CA CYS A 267 -5.78 -12.64 14.49
C CYS A 267 -6.11 -12.43 13.00
N THR A 268 -6.84 -11.36 12.67
CA THR A 268 -7.13 -10.94 11.29
C THR A 268 -6.73 -9.49 11.10
N THR A 269 -6.64 -9.06 9.85
CA THR A 269 -6.32 -7.68 9.45
C THR A 269 -7.51 -7.02 8.79
N GLU A 270 -7.81 -5.79 9.22
CA GLU A 270 -8.91 -4.98 8.69
C GLU A 270 -8.40 -3.56 8.42
N LEU A 271 -9.01 -2.85 7.48
CA LEU A 271 -8.76 -1.42 7.29
C LEU A 271 -9.41 -0.64 8.43
N ASN A 272 -8.72 0.36 8.97
CA ASN A 272 -9.32 1.28 9.93
C ASN A 272 -10.18 2.34 9.22
N HIS A 273 -10.92 3.13 10.01
CA HIS A 273 -11.82 4.15 9.48
C HIS A 273 -11.11 5.18 8.59
N ASN A 274 -9.93 5.66 8.97
CA ASN A 274 -9.18 6.66 8.19
C ASN A 274 -8.67 6.07 6.87
N ALA A 275 -8.31 4.79 6.85
CA ALA A 275 -7.94 4.08 5.62
C ALA A 275 -9.14 3.95 4.67
N TYR A 276 -10.34 3.67 5.19
CA TYR A 276 -11.55 3.72 4.36
C TYR A 276 -11.78 5.13 3.81
N LEU A 277 -11.70 6.19 4.61
CA LEU A 277 -11.86 7.57 4.12
C LEU A 277 -10.85 7.92 3.01
N PHE A 278 -9.59 7.50 3.17
CA PHE A 278 -8.58 7.65 2.12
C PHE A 278 -8.99 6.94 0.83
N LEU A 279 -9.35 5.67 0.90
CA LEU A 279 -9.76 4.88 -0.26
C LEU A 279 -11.04 5.44 -0.91
N GLN A 280 -11.98 5.97 -0.14
CA GLN A 280 -13.15 6.67 -0.66
C GLN A 280 -12.74 7.91 -1.45
N SER A 281 -11.85 8.73 -0.91
CA SER A 281 -11.33 9.89 -1.64
C SER A 281 -10.59 9.50 -2.93
N VAL A 282 -9.85 8.39 -2.92
CA VAL A 282 -9.19 7.86 -4.12
C VAL A 282 -10.21 7.37 -5.15
N PHE A 283 -11.31 6.75 -4.72
CA PHE A 283 -12.39 6.38 -5.65
C PHE A 283 -13.01 7.63 -6.28
N ASP A 284 -13.46 8.58 -5.47
CA ASP A 284 -14.16 9.79 -5.92
C ASP A 284 -13.28 10.64 -6.86
N LYS A 285 -11.96 10.62 -6.62
CA LYS A 285 -10.93 11.25 -7.46
C LYS A 285 -10.88 10.65 -8.88
N HIS A 286 -11.22 9.38 -9.05
CA HIS A 286 -11.13 8.67 -10.33
C HIS A 286 -12.49 8.38 -10.99
N ASP A 287 -13.60 8.46 -10.26
CA ASP A 287 -14.98 8.45 -10.79
C ASP A 287 -15.32 9.81 -11.43
N LYS A 288 -14.90 10.00 -12.69
CA LYS A 288 -14.98 11.28 -13.40
C LYS A 288 -16.38 11.58 -13.89
N ASP A 289 -17.13 10.54 -14.27
CA ASP A 289 -18.51 10.68 -14.75
C ASP A 289 -19.55 10.64 -13.61
N ARG A 290 -19.11 10.35 -12.39
CA ARG A 290 -19.92 10.36 -11.14
C ARG A 290 -21.04 9.33 -11.18
N ASP A 291 -20.79 8.19 -11.81
CA ASP A 291 -21.74 7.09 -11.92
C ASP A 291 -21.67 6.11 -10.73
N CYS A 292 -20.79 6.39 -9.74
CA CYS A 292 -20.50 5.53 -8.59
C CYS A 292 -19.94 4.15 -8.99
N ALA A 293 -19.28 4.06 -10.13
CA ALA A 293 -18.49 2.94 -10.59
C ALA A 293 -17.17 3.41 -11.23
N LEU A 294 -16.24 2.47 -11.45
CA LEU A 294 -15.00 2.74 -12.18
C LEU A 294 -15.03 1.98 -13.50
N SER A 295 -15.14 2.74 -14.58
CA SER A 295 -14.97 2.26 -15.94
C SER A 295 -13.55 1.72 -16.18
N PRO A 296 -13.31 0.92 -17.24
CA PRO A 296 -11.97 0.41 -17.55
C PRO A 296 -10.90 1.51 -17.72
N GLU A 297 -11.28 2.67 -18.26
CA GLU A 297 -10.35 3.79 -18.43
C GLU A 297 -10.05 4.50 -17.09
N GLU A 298 -11.01 4.59 -16.18
CA GLU A 298 -10.81 5.15 -14.84
C GLU A 298 -9.99 4.21 -13.96
N VAL A 299 -10.23 2.89 -14.03
CA VAL A 299 -9.36 1.88 -13.40
C VAL A 299 -7.93 1.99 -13.92
N LYS A 300 -7.77 2.15 -15.23
CA LYS A 300 -6.45 2.34 -15.85
C LYS A 300 -5.82 3.65 -15.38
N ASP A 301 -6.58 4.73 -15.22
CA ASP A 301 -6.12 6.02 -14.70
C ASP A 301 -5.65 5.93 -13.25
N LEU A 302 -6.47 5.33 -12.37
CA LEU A 302 -6.16 5.04 -10.97
C LEU A 302 -4.84 4.29 -10.84
N PHE A 303 -4.62 3.27 -11.67
CA PHE A 303 -3.41 2.45 -11.61
C PHE A 303 -2.23 3.02 -12.40
N LYS A 304 -2.28 4.25 -12.93
CA LYS A 304 -1.09 4.90 -13.52
C LYS A 304 0.01 5.20 -12.49
N VAL A 305 -0.30 5.20 -11.20
CA VAL A 305 0.69 5.32 -10.11
C VAL A 305 1.26 3.98 -9.66
N PHE A 306 0.80 2.87 -10.25
CA PHE A 306 1.28 1.52 -9.99
C PHE A 306 2.31 1.09 -11.04
N PRO A 307 3.30 0.25 -10.67
CA PRO A 307 4.26 -0.29 -11.64
C PRO A 307 3.67 -1.39 -12.54
N TYR A 308 2.50 -1.95 -12.19
CA TYR A 308 1.78 -2.98 -12.93
C TYR A 308 0.27 -2.86 -12.69
N MET A 309 -0.55 -3.60 -13.45
CA MET A 309 -2.00 -3.68 -13.22
C MET A 309 -2.27 -4.60 -12.01
N PRO A 310 -2.72 -4.08 -10.84
CA PRO A 310 -2.83 -4.87 -9.62
C PRO A 310 -4.04 -5.81 -9.61
N TRP A 311 -5.09 -5.48 -10.38
CA TRP A 311 -6.35 -6.22 -10.41
C TRP A 311 -6.50 -6.97 -11.71
N GLY A 312 -6.68 -8.29 -11.60
CA GLY A 312 -7.06 -9.14 -12.73
C GLY A 312 -8.53 -9.00 -13.10
N PRO A 313 -8.94 -9.55 -14.25
CA PRO A 313 -10.34 -9.49 -14.72
C PRO A 313 -11.31 -10.29 -13.82
N ASP A 314 -10.81 -11.14 -12.94
CA ASP A 314 -11.56 -11.90 -11.95
C ASP A 314 -12.06 -11.01 -10.79
N VAL A 315 -11.46 -9.85 -10.56
CA VAL A 315 -11.92 -8.88 -9.53
C VAL A 315 -13.35 -8.44 -9.81
N ASN A 316 -13.70 -8.20 -11.06
CA ASN A 316 -15.08 -7.88 -11.46
C ASN A 316 -16.06 -9.01 -11.10
N ASN A 317 -15.61 -10.24 -10.87
CA ASN A 317 -16.44 -11.35 -10.40
C ASN A 317 -16.30 -11.67 -8.91
N THR A 318 -15.51 -10.88 -8.20
CA THR A 318 -15.26 -11.03 -6.76
C THR A 318 -16.07 -10.02 -5.95
N VAL A 319 -16.39 -8.86 -6.54
CA VAL A 319 -17.04 -7.74 -5.85
C VAL A 319 -18.25 -7.21 -6.63
N CYS A 320 -19.03 -6.31 -6.00
CA CYS A 320 -20.19 -5.70 -6.65
C CYS A 320 -19.81 -4.85 -7.86
N THR A 321 -20.50 -5.10 -8.98
CA THR A 321 -20.40 -4.31 -10.21
C THR A 321 -21.75 -3.72 -10.60
N ASN A 322 -21.74 -2.67 -11.42
CA ASN A 322 -22.94 -2.15 -12.05
C ASN A 322 -23.38 -3.07 -13.22
N ASP A 323 -24.43 -2.66 -13.94
CA ASP A 323 -24.99 -3.42 -15.07
C ASP A 323 -24.03 -3.59 -16.26
N GLN A 324 -23.00 -2.74 -16.35
CA GLN A 324 -21.95 -2.83 -17.36
C GLN A 324 -20.77 -3.72 -16.94
N GLY A 325 -20.81 -4.26 -15.71
CA GLY A 325 -19.72 -5.05 -15.13
C GLY A 325 -18.58 -4.20 -14.56
N TRP A 326 -18.76 -2.88 -14.42
CA TRP A 326 -17.77 -1.97 -13.84
C TRP A 326 -17.81 -2.01 -12.31
N ILE A 327 -16.66 -1.87 -11.67
CA ILE A 327 -16.55 -2.01 -10.20
C ILE A 327 -17.23 -0.82 -9.55
N THR A 328 -18.29 -1.07 -8.78
CA THR A 328 -19.02 0.00 -8.03
C THR A 328 -18.16 0.54 -6.88
N TYR A 329 -18.53 1.70 -6.34
CA TYR A 329 -17.97 2.24 -5.09
C TYR A 329 -17.89 1.20 -3.97
N GLN A 330 -19.00 0.50 -3.71
CA GLN A 330 -19.03 -0.55 -2.69
C GLN A 330 -18.15 -1.74 -3.07
N GLY A 331 -18.10 -2.10 -4.36
CA GLY A 331 -17.23 -3.15 -4.88
C GLY A 331 -15.75 -2.82 -4.70
N TYR A 332 -15.37 -1.56 -4.95
CA TYR A 332 -14.02 -1.05 -4.77
C TYR A 332 -13.56 -1.19 -3.32
N LEU A 333 -14.36 -0.71 -2.36
CA LEU A 333 -14.05 -0.86 -0.93
C LEU A 333 -14.03 -2.33 -0.49
N SER A 334 -14.90 -3.16 -1.07
CA SER A 334 -14.93 -4.61 -0.82
C SER A 334 -13.64 -5.28 -1.31
N GLN A 335 -13.11 -4.88 -2.47
CA GLN A 335 -11.86 -5.44 -3.01
C GLN A 335 -10.66 -5.10 -2.13
N TRP A 336 -10.59 -3.86 -1.62
CA TRP A 336 -9.57 -3.46 -0.65
C TRP A 336 -9.71 -4.21 0.68
N THR A 337 -10.94 -4.39 1.17
CA THR A 337 -11.23 -5.17 2.38
C THR A 337 -10.79 -6.63 2.23
N LEU A 338 -11.07 -7.24 1.08
CA LEU A 338 -10.65 -8.60 0.75
C LEU A 338 -9.12 -8.73 0.70
N THR A 339 -8.46 -7.81 -0.02
CA THR A 339 -7.00 -7.80 -0.14
C THR A 339 -6.36 -7.65 1.24
N THR A 340 -6.88 -6.75 2.07
CA THR A 340 -6.39 -6.54 3.45
C THR A 340 -6.52 -7.79 4.32
N TYR A 341 -7.63 -8.53 4.17
CA TYR A 341 -7.91 -9.72 4.97
C TYR A 341 -7.05 -10.93 4.55
N LEU A 342 -6.83 -11.11 3.24
CA LEU A 342 -6.13 -12.28 2.69
C LEU A 342 -4.61 -12.07 2.54
N ASP A 343 -4.19 -10.89 2.11
CA ASP A 343 -2.78 -10.55 1.83
C ASP A 343 -2.50 -9.10 2.23
N VAL A 344 -2.30 -8.89 3.54
CA VAL A 344 -2.04 -7.56 4.09
C VAL A 344 -0.79 -6.92 3.48
N GLN A 345 0.24 -7.71 3.13
CA GLN A 345 1.50 -7.18 2.62
C GLN A 345 1.28 -6.53 1.26
N ARG A 346 0.49 -7.18 0.40
CA ARG A 346 0.05 -6.60 -0.87
C ARG A 346 -0.83 -5.36 -0.68
N CYS A 347 -1.70 -5.35 0.32
CA CYS A 347 -2.47 -4.14 0.64
C CYS A 347 -1.56 -2.97 1.04
N LEU A 348 -0.55 -3.21 1.89
CA LEU A 348 0.44 -2.20 2.30
C LEU A 348 1.25 -1.70 1.09
N GLU A 349 1.68 -2.59 0.21
CA GLU A 349 2.37 -2.25 -1.04
C GLU A 349 1.49 -1.31 -1.91
N TYR A 350 0.22 -1.65 -2.08
CA TYR A 350 -0.72 -0.86 -2.90
C TYR A 350 -1.03 0.51 -2.29
N LEU A 351 -1.17 0.60 -0.96
CA LEU A 351 -1.28 1.87 -0.24
C LEU A 351 0.00 2.71 -0.42
N GLY A 352 1.18 2.07 -0.46
CA GLY A 352 2.44 2.70 -0.80
C GLY A 352 2.45 3.30 -2.20
N TYR A 353 1.96 2.57 -3.22
CA TYR A 353 1.84 3.10 -4.58
C TYR A 353 0.87 4.27 -4.68
N LEU A 354 -0.25 4.24 -3.94
CA LEU A 354 -1.19 5.35 -3.84
C LEU A 354 -0.68 6.55 -3.01
N GLY A 355 0.41 6.38 -2.26
CA GLY A 355 0.98 7.45 -1.43
C GLY A 355 0.25 7.68 -0.11
N TYR A 356 -0.41 6.66 0.46
CA TYR A 356 -1.21 6.79 1.68
C TYR A 356 -0.44 7.45 2.84
N SER A 357 0.76 6.96 3.18
CA SER A 357 1.54 7.52 4.30
C SER A 357 1.92 8.99 4.08
N ILE A 358 2.04 9.42 2.83
CA ILE A 358 2.40 10.79 2.45
C ILE A 358 1.16 11.69 2.56
N ILE A 359 0.06 11.29 1.92
CA ILE A 359 -1.20 12.05 1.88
C ILE A 359 -1.82 12.17 3.28
N CYS A 360 -1.81 11.07 4.04
CA CYS A 360 -2.36 11.02 5.39
C CYS A 360 -1.35 11.42 6.49
N GLU A 361 -0.14 11.85 6.12
CA GLU A 361 0.94 12.25 7.03
C GLU A 361 1.20 11.23 8.16
N GLN A 362 1.27 9.95 7.79
CA GLN A 362 1.55 8.84 8.70
C GLN A 362 2.99 8.35 8.57
N GLU A 363 3.49 7.66 9.60
CA GLU A 363 4.84 7.08 9.58
C GLU A 363 4.99 6.00 8.50
N SER A 364 3.96 5.17 8.29
CA SER A 364 3.98 4.11 7.28
C SER A 364 2.58 3.68 6.85
N GLN A 365 2.51 2.83 5.83
CA GLN A 365 1.25 2.24 5.35
C GLN A 365 0.57 1.37 6.43
N ALA A 366 1.34 0.84 7.38
CA ALA A 366 0.82 0.00 8.46
C ALA A 366 -0.16 0.74 9.37
N ALA A 367 -0.10 2.08 9.41
CA ALA A 367 -1.07 2.91 10.13
C ALA A 367 -2.50 2.78 9.59
N ALA A 368 -2.70 2.24 8.38
CA ALA A 368 -4.02 1.95 7.82
C ALA A 368 -4.69 0.69 8.40
N ILE A 369 -3.91 -0.19 9.05
CA ILE A 369 -4.34 -1.55 9.37
C ILE A 369 -4.67 -1.69 10.85
N THR A 370 -5.86 -2.23 11.14
CA THR A 370 -6.24 -2.73 12.46
C THR A 370 -5.99 -4.23 12.52
N VAL A 371 -5.08 -4.65 13.40
CA VAL A 371 -4.90 -6.07 13.74
C VAL A 371 -5.92 -6.43 14.82
N THR A 372 -6.85 -7.33 14.49
CA THR A 372 -7.89 -7.75 15.42
C THR A 372 -7.31 -8.62 16.52
N ARG A 373 -8.02 -8.76 17.64
CA ARG A 373 -7.57 -9.65 18.72
C ARG A 373 -7.73 -11.12 18.34
N ASN A 374 -7.04 -11.97 19.10
CA ASN A 374 -7.05 -13.42 18.92
C ASN A 374 -8.48 -14.00 19.04
N LYS A 375 -8.87 -14.84 18.06
CA LYS A 375 -10.20 -15.47 17.98
C LYS A 375 -10.60 -16.24 19.23
N ARG A 376 -9.65 -16.83 19.96
CA ARG A 376 -9.93 -17.57 21.21
C ARG A 376 -10.53 -16.66 22.28
N ILE A 377 -10.07 -15.40 22.34
CA ILE A 377 -10.60 -14.39 23.27
C ILE A 377 -12.04 -14.03 22.88
N ASP A 378 -12.33 -13.90 21.58
CA ASP A 378 -13.70 -13.65 21.10
C ASP A 378 -14.65 -14.78 21.49
N LEU A 379 -14.23 -16.04 21.32
CA LEU A 379 -15.03 -17.20 21.69
C LEU A 379 -15.25 -17.30 23.21
N GLN A 380 -14.24 -17.00 24.02
CA GLN A 380 -14.35 -16.97 25.49
C GLN A 380 -15.30 -15.88 25.96
N LYS A 381 -15.17 -14.67 25.41
CA LYS A 381 -16.01 -13.51 25.76
C LYS A 381 -17.38 -13.54 25.08
N LYS A 382 -17.61 -14.47 24.14
CA LYS A 382 -18.83 -14.58 23.34
C LYS A 382 -19.19 -13.28 22.61
N GLN A 383 -18.19 -12.49 22.25
CA GLN A 383 -18.33 -11.20 21.60
C GLN A 383 -17.10 -10.96 20.74
N THR A 384 -17.29 -10.39 19.55
CA THR A 384 -16.21 -9.97 18.66
C THR A 384 -16.39 -8.51 18.26
N GLN A 385 -15.28 -7.83 17.97
CA GLN A 385 -15.26 -6.49 17.40
C GLN A 385 -14.88 -6.51 15.91
N ARG A 386 -14.66 -7.70 15.34
CA ARG A 386 -14.36 -7.87 13.92
C ARG A 386 -15.50 -7.33 13.07
N SER A 387 -15.12 -6.80 11.90
CA SER A 387 -16.06 -6.35 10.88
C SER A 387 -16.04 -7.23 9.64
N VAL A 388 -15.03 -8.09 9.49
CA VAL A 388 -14.90 -9.01 8.36
C VAL A 388 -14.94 -10.46 8.85
N PHE A 389 -15.81 -11.28 8.26
CA PHE A 389 -15.95 -12.71 8.58
C PHE A 389 -15.77 -13.59 7.36
N ARG A 390 -14.94 -14.63 7.48
CA ARG A 390 -14.70 -15.60 6.39
C ARG A 390 -15.65 -16.80 6.51
N CYS A 391 -16.30 -17.13 5.40
CA CYS A 391 -17.17 -18.28 5.23
C CYS A 391 -16.62 -19.20 4.14
N ASN A 392 -16.26 -20.43 4.51
CA ASN A 392 -15.78 -21.41 3.54
C ASN A 392 -16.96 -22.21 2.98
N ILE A 393 -17.07 -22.23 1.65
CA ILE A 393 -18.12 -22.91 0.90
C ILE A 393 -17.58 -24.25 0.40
N LEU A 394 -18.12 -25.33 0.96
CA LEU A 394 -17.66 -26.71 0.73
C LEU A 394 -18.79 -27.53 0.13
N GLY A 395 -18.48 -28.32 -0.90
CA GLY A 395 -19.49 -29.12 -1.60
C GLY A 395 -18.93 -29.86 -2.80
N ALA A 396 -19.61 -30.92 -3.22
CA ALA A 396 -19.21 -31.71 -4.37
C ALA A 396 -19.11 -30.86 -5.65
N ARG A 397 -18.35 -31.34 -6.65
CA ARG A 397 -18.32 -30.70 -7.97
C ARG A 397 -19.73 -30.61 -8.55
N GLY A 398 -20.09 -29.44 -9.05
CA GLY A 398 -21.42 -29.18 -9.62
C GLY A 398 -22.53 -28.90 -8.60
N SER A 399 -22.21 -28.78 -7.29
CA SER A 399 -23.22 -28.48 -6.26
C SER A 399 -23.72 -27.03 -6.25
N GLY A 400 -23.27 -26.17 -7.17
CA GLY A 400 -23.73 -24.77 -7.27
C GLY A 400 -22.98 -23.77 -6.39
N LYS A 401 -21.81 -24.12 -5.86
CA LYS A 401 -20.98 -23.24 -5.01
C LYS A 401 -20.67 -21.89 -5.67
N THR A 402 -20.15 -21.89 -6.90
CA THR A 402 -19.82 -20.66 -7.63
C THR A 402 -21.05 -19.77 -7.82
N SER A 403 -22.21 -20.35 -8.10
CA SER A 403 -23.45 -19.59 -8.22
C SER A 403 -23.90 -19.00 -6.88
N PHE A 404 -23.61 -19.67 -5.76
CA PHE A 404 -23.85 -19.14 -4.42
C PHE A 404 -22.97 -17.92 -4.13
N LEU A 405 -21.70 -17.95 -4.56
CA LEU A 405 -20.81 -16.79 -4.52
C LEU A 405 -21.37 -15.61 -5.33
N GLN A 406 -21.70 -15.84 -6.60
CA GLN A 406 -22.21 -14.78 -7.50
C GLN A 406 -23.56 -14.20 -7.05
N ALA A 407 -24.43 -15.05 -6.50
CA ALA A 407 -25.71 -14.61 -5.95
C ALA A 407 -25.54 -13.63 -4.77
N PHE A 408 -24.46 -13.73 -4.01
CA PHE A 408 -24.17 -12.77 -2.95
C PHE A 408 -23.88 -11.35 -3.49
N LEU A 409 -23.33 -11.29 -4.70
CA LEU A 409 -23.09 -10.05 -5.46
C LEU A 409 -24.37 -9.56 -6.17
N GLY A 410 -25.51 -10.24 -6.01
CA GLY A 410 -26.78 -9.88 -6.64
C GLY A 410 -27.01 -10.49 -8.02
N ARG A 411 -26.16 -11.43 -8.46
CA ARG A 411 -26.21 -12.01 -9.81
C ARG A 411 -26.98 -13.33 -9.82
N ASN A 412 -28.01 -13.43 -10.64
CA ASN A 412 -28.73 -14.68 -10.90
C ASN A 412 -28.02 -15.50 -12.00
N LEU A 413 -28.58 -16.67 -12.35
CA LEU A 413 -28.02 -17.53 -13.41
C LEU A 413 -28.01 -16.90 -14.81
N LEU A 414 -28.88 -15.92 -15.07
CA LEU A 414 -28.99 -15.25 -16.38
C LEU A 414 -27.89 -14.19 -16.56
N VAL A 415 -27.54 -13.50 -15.47
CA VAL A 415 -26.59 -12.37 -15.47
C VAL A 415 -25.16 -12.84 -15.22
N SER A 416 -24.96 -13.96 -14.50
CA SER A 416 -23.63 -14.41 -14.07
C SER A 416 -22.68 -14.64 -15.27
N PRO A 417 -21.63 -13.81 -15.45
CA PRO A 417 -20.65 -14.05 -16.50
C PRO A 417 -19.77 -15.24 -16.09
N TRP A 418 -19.84 -16.35 -16.83
CA TRP A 418 -19.06 -17.56 -16.54
C TRP A 418 -17.58 -17.45 -16.95
N ASN A 419 -17.17 -16.29 -17.49
CA ASN A 419 -15.81 -15.96 -17.89
C ASN A 419 -15.05 -15.33 -16.70
N HIS A 420 -13.75 -15.60 -16.58
CA HIS A 420 -12.87 -15.10 -15.50
C HIS A 420 -13.38 -15.44 -14.09
N LYS A 421 -13.40 -16.75 -13.76
CA LYS A 421 -13.91 -17.25 -12.47
C LYS A 421 -13.06 -16.74 -11.31
N SER A 422 -13.75 -16.27 -10.27
CA SER A 422 -13.18 -16.04 -8.94
C SER A 422 -13.66 -17.11 -7.96
N PHE A 423 -12.77 -17.53 -7.07
CA PHE A 423 -13.09 -18.40 -5.93
C PHE A 423 -13.48 -17.62 -4.69
N TYR A 424 -13.55 -16.29 -4.80
CA TYR A 424 -13.91 -15.41 -3.71
C TYR A 424 -15.11 -14.55 -4.09
N SER A 425 -15.93 -14.20 -3.10
CA SER A 425 -16.88 -13.11 -3.23
C SER A 425 -17.03 -12.39 -1.91
N ILE A 426 -17.06 -11.06 -1.94
CA ILE A 426 -17.17 -10.24 -0.73
C ILE A 426 -18.21 -9.14 -0.94
N ASN A 427 -19.02 -8.91 0.09
CA ASN A 427 -20.02 -7.85 0.11
C ASN A 427 -20.42 -7.57 1.58
N THR A 428 -21.20 -6.50 1.79
CA THR A 428 -21.76 -6.18 3.10
C THR A 428 -23.06 -6.93 3.38
N THR A 429 -23.29 -7.19 4.66
CA THR A 429 -24.50 -7.76 5.25
C THR A 429 -24.85 -6.99 6.51
N TYR A 430 -26.14 -6.97 6.87
CA TYR A 430 -26.61 -6.25 8.06
C TYR A 430 -27.12 -7.24 9.10
N VAL A 431 -26.45 -7.31 10.24
CA VAL A 431 -26.84 -8.18 11.36
C VAL A 431 -27.27 -7.31 12.53
N TYR A 432 -28.56 -7.36 12.87
CA TYR A 432 -29.16 -6.54 13.94
C TYR A 432 -28.82 -5.04 13.86
N GLY A 433 -28.83 -4.50 12.63
CA GLY A 433 -28.52 -3.09 12.35
C GLY A 433 -27.02 -2.76 12.26
N GLN A 434 -26.13 -3.74 12.47
CA GLN A 434 -24.69 -3.56 12.27
C GLN A 434 -24.28 -4.04 10.89
N GLU A 435 -23.62 -3.16 10.13
CA GLU A 435 -23.00 -3.52 8.86
C GLU A 435 -21.72 -4.32 9.09
N LYS A 436 -21.58 -5.43 8.35
CA LYS A 436 -20.43 -6.35 8.41
C LYS A 436 -20.10 -6.87 7.02
N TYR A 437 -18.82 -7.12 6.75
CA TYR A 437 -18.37 -7.81 5.55
C TYR A 437 -18.42 -9.32 5.74
N LEU A 438 -19.01 -9.99 4.77
CA LEU A 438 -18.93 -11.44 4.63
C LEU A 438 -18.03 -11.76 3.45
N LEU A 439 -17.01 -12.57 3.69
CA LEU A 439 -16.07 -13.05 2.68
C LEU A 439 -16.39 -14.53 2.42
N LEU A 440 -16.86 -14.84 1.22
CA LEU A 440 -17.12 -16.20 0.78
C LEU A 440 -15.90 -16.75 0.05
N HIS A 441 -15.45 -17.94 0.41
CA HIS A 441 -14.37 -18.66 -0.26
C HIS A 441 -14.88 -20.01 -0.76
N GLU A 442 -14.92 -20.21 -2.08
CA GLU A 442 -15.21 -21.51 -2.68
C GLU A 442 -13.99 -22.43 -2.56
N VAL A 443 -14.07 -23.38 -1.63
CA VAL A 443 -13.02 -24.38 -1.44
C VAL A 443 -13.18 -25.47 -2.49
N MET A 444 -12.10 -25.70 -3.25
CA MET A 444 -12.10 -26.70 -4.30
C MET A 444 -12.02 -28.11 -3.71
N PRO A 445 -12.82 -29.06 -4.20
CA PRO A 445 -12.94 -30.39 -3.60
C PRO A 445 -11.79 -31.36 -3.94
N ASP A 446 -10.74 -30.93 -4.63
CA ASP A 446 -9.59 -31.78 -4.95
C ASP A 446 -8.52 -31.66 -3.86
N PHE A 447 -7.75 -32.74 -3.70
CA PHE A 447 -6.94 -33.15 -2.54
C PHE A 447 -7.77 -33.89 -1.49
N ASP A 448 -7.43 -35.16 -1.25
CA ASP A 448 -8.08 -36.07 -0.29
C ASP A 448 -8.13 -35.52 1.17
N PHE A 449 -7.54 -34.35 1.41
CA PHE A 449 -7.45 -33.65 2.69
C PHE A 449 -7.62 -32.14 2.50
N LEU A 450 -8.41 -31.51 3.38
CA LEU A 450 -8.50 -30.05 3.48
C LEU A 450 -7.27 -29.54 4.27
N SER A 451 -6.61 -28.50 3.77
CA SER A 451 -5.49 -27.87 4.49
C SER A 451 -5.96 -27.10 5.73
N GLU A 452 -5.03 -26.74 6.64
CA GLU A 452 -5.37 -25.86 7.76
C GLU A 452 -5.94 -24.51 7.29
N GLU A 453 -5.49 -24.03 6.13
CA GLU A 453 -5.98 -22.79 5.52
C GLU A 453 -7.43 -22.93 5.02
N ASP A 454 -7.77 -24.07 4.42
CA ASP A 454 -9.13 -24.42 3.98
C ASP A 454 -10.11 -24.62 5.14
N LEU A 455 -9.58 -24.90 6.35
CA LEU A 455 -10.38 -25.08 7.57
C LEU A 455 -10.50 -23.78 8.37
N ALA A 456 -9.57 -22.85 8.21
CA ALA A 456 -9.59 -21.56 8.88
C ALA A 456 -10.76 -20.71 8.36
N CYS A 457 -11.82 -20.57 9.14
CA CYS A 457 -12.97 -19.71 8.82
C CYS A 457 -13.78 -19.40 10.08
N ASP A 458 -14.66 -18.42 9.98
CA ASP A 458 -15.58 -18.05 11.07
C ASP A 458 -16.90 -18.83 10.99
N VAL A 459 -17.27 -19.34 9.81
CA VAL A 459 -18.47 -20.15 9.56
C VAL A 459 -18.26 -21.04 8.33
N VAL A 460 -18.90 -22.20 8.31
CA VAL A 460 -18.84 -23.16 7.19
C VAL A 460 -20.20 -23.27 6.52
N CYS A 461 -20.21 -23.25 5.19
CA CYS A 461 -21.38 -23.49 4.36
C CYS A 461 -21.20 -24.79 3.57
N LEU A 462 -21.95 -25.82 3.94
CA LEU A 462 -21.94 -27.13 3.28
C LEU A 462 -23.04 -27.19 2.23
N VAL A 463 -22.68 -27.21 0.95
CA VAL A 463 -23.60 -27.09 -0.18
C VAL A 463 -23.73 -28.42 -0.91
N TYR A 464 -24.94 -28.98 -0.92
CA TYR A 464 -25.30 -30.14 -1.73
C TYR A 464 -26.42 -29.78 -2.73
N ASP A 465 -26.45 -30.48 -3.85
CA ASP A 465 -27.42 -30.30 -4.92
C ASP A 465 -28.60 -31.25 -4.72
N VAL A 466 -29.80 -30.69 -4.58
CA VAL A 466 -31.02 -31.48 -4.33
C VAL A 466 -31.33 -32.45 -5.47
N ASN A 467 -30.92 -32.14 -6.70
CA ASN A 467 -31.16 -32.97 -7.87
C ASN A 467 -30.09 -34.04 -8.09
N ASN A 468 -28.93 -33.93 -7.43
CA ASN A 468 -27.85 -34.92 -7.49
C ASN A 468 -27.88 -35.86 -6.27
N PRO A 469 -28.23 -37.14 -6.43
CA PRO A 469 -28.34 -38.10 -5.32
C PRO A 469 -27.06 -38.31 -4.51
N ARG A 470 -25.87 -38.04 -5.06
CA ARG A 470 -24.58 -38.32 -4.38
C ARG A 470 -23.94 -37.08 -3.76
N SER A 471 -24.51 -35.89 -3.98
CA SER A 471 -23.87 -34.64 -3.56
C SER A 471 -23.84 -34.45 -2.04
N PHE A 472 -24.86 -34.94 -1.33
CA PHE A 472 -24.94 -34.83 0.13
C PHE A 472 -23.88 -35.67 0.87
N GLU A 473 -23.48 -36.80 0.29
CA GLU A 473 -22.46 -37.68 0.90
C GLU A 473 -21.16 -36.91 1.18
N TYR A 474 -20.76 -36.04 0.25
CA TYR A 474 -19.59 -35.17 0.42
C TYR A 474 -19.72 -34.29 1.66
N CYS A 475 -20.83 -33.57 1.80
CA CYS A 475 -21.08 -32.67 2.92
C CYS A 475 -21.05 -33.43 4.26
N ALA A 476 -21.65 -34.62 4.29
CA ALA A 476 -21.67 -35.46 5.48
C ALA A 476 -20.27 -35.98 5.85
N LYS A 477 -19.44 -36.37 4.88
CA LYS A 477 -18.05 -36.80 5.11
C LYS A 477 -17.20 -35.66 5.64
N VAL A 478 -17.22 -34.51 4.97
CA VAL A 478 -16.45 -33.32 5.36
C VAL A 478 -16.84 -32.84 6.76
N TYR A 479 -18.13 -32.75 7.06
CA TYR A 479 -18.60 -32.39 8.40
C TYR A 479 -18.07 -33.35 9.47
N LYS A 480 -18.21 -34.66 9.24
CA LYS A 480 -17.77 -35.67 10.21
C LYS A 480 -16.27 -35.65 10.44
N GLN A 481 -15.49 -35.41 9.39
CA GLN A 481 -14.03 -35.47 9.46
C GLN A 481 -13.42 -34.22 10.10
N TYR A 482 -13.97 -33.03 9.83
CA TYR A 482 -13.31 -31.77 10.20
C TYR A 482 -14.11 -30.87 11.14
N PHE A 483 -15.44 -30.97 11.16
CA PHE A 483 -16.29 -29.98 11.83
C PHE A 483 -17.17 -30.53 12.95
N MET A 484 -17.27 -31.86 13.12
CA MET A 484 -18.07 -32.48 14.19
C MET A 484 -17.63 -32.04 15.58
N ASP A 485 -16.31 -32.01 15.81
CA ASP A 485 -15.72 -31.61 17.09
C ASP A 485 -15.18 -30.16 17.08
N SER A 486 -15.45 -29.42 16.00
CA SER A 486 -15.02 -28.03 15.85
C SER A 486 -15.98 -27.06 16.55
N LYS A 487 -15.45 -25.89 16.94
CA LYS A 487 -16.25 -24.75 17.42
C LYS A 487 -16.79 -23.90 16.27
N THR A 488 -16.40 -24.18 15.03
CA THR A 488 -16.84 -23.44 13.86
C THR A 488 -18.29 -23.79 13.52
N PRO A 489 -19.20 -22.81 13.47
CA PRO A 489 -20.60 -23.06 13.14
C PRO A 489 -20.75 -23.52 11.69
N CYS A 490 -21.64 -24.47 11.45
CA CYS A 490 -21.88 -25.06 10.12
C CYS A 490 -23.34 -24.89 9.70
N MET A 491 -23.58 -24.48 8.45
CA MET A 491 -24.89 -24.43 7.82
C MET A 491 -24.94 -25.37 6.62
N MET A 492 -26.02 -26.14 6.49
CA MET A 492 -26.28 -27.02 5.35
C MET A 492 -27.19 -26.30 4.34
N ILE A 493 -26.78 -26.21 3.08
CA ILE A 493 -27.52 -25.61 1.98
C ILE A 493 -27.94 -26.69 1.00
N ALA A 494 -29.25 -26.74 0.74
CA ALA A 494 -29.89 -27.56 -0.27
C ALA A 494 -30.04 -26.72 -1.55
N SER A 495 -29.01 -26.72 -2.40
CA SER A 495 -28.93 -25.88 -3.58
C SER A 495 -29.78 -26.42 -4.74
N LYS A 496 -30.06 -25.54 -5.72
CA LYS A 496 -30.92 -25.82 -6.88
C LYS A 496 -32.32 -26.29 -6.45
N SER A 497 -32.86 -25.65 -5.41
CA SER A 497 -34.18 -25.98 -4.85
C SER A 497 -35.35 -25.76 -5.83
N ASP A 498 -35.09 -25.16 -6.99
CA ASP A 498 -36.02 -25.08 -8.12
C ASP A 498 -36.15 -26.38 -8.91
N LEU A 499 -35.21 -27.32 -8.75
CA LEU A 499 -35.21 -28.63 -9.41
C LEU A 499 -35.89 -29.70 -8.55
N HIS A 500 -36.24 -30.82 -9.18
CA HIS A 500 -36.81 -31.98 -8.49
C HIS A 500 -35.83 -32.55 -7.45
N GLU A 501 -36.27 -32.64 -6.19
CA GLU A 501 -35.50 -33.20 -5.08
C GLU A 501 -35.35 -34.72 -5.25
N ALA A 502 -34.13 -35.17 -5.51
CA ALA A 502 -33.78 -36.58 -5.59
C ALA A 502 -33.44 -37.14 -4.21
N ARG A 503 -33.77 -38.42 -3.98
CA ARG A 503 -33.39 -39.12 -2.75
C ARG A 503 -31.87 -39.20 -2.65
N GLN A 504 -31.31 -38.58 -1.62
CA GLN A 504 -29.87 -38.60 -1.38
C GLN A 504 -29.39 -40.00 -0.98
N HIS A 505 -28.36 -40.49 -1.66
CA HIS A 505 -27.69 -41.77 -1.44
C HIS A 505 -26.73 -41.68 -0.26
N TYR A 506 -27.29 -41.51 0.93
CA TYR A 506 -26.57 -41.54 2.19
C TYR A 506 -27.40 -42.29 3.24
N SER A 507 -26.73 -42.81 4.26
CA SER A 507 -27.37 -43.59 5.34
C SER A 507 -28.49 -42.83 6.09
N LEU A 508 -28.44 -41.50 6.12
CA LEU A 508 -29.44 -40.61 6.73
C LEU A 508 -29.93 -39.60 5.69
N THR A 509 -31.17 -39.15 5.82
CA THR A 509 -31.65 -37.98 5.07
C THR A 509 -30.88 -36.72 5.52
N PRO A 510 -30.73 -35.69 4.68
CA PRO A 510 -30.09 -34.44 5.08
C PRO A 510 -30.69 -33.82 6.35
N LEU A 511 -32.02 -33.88 6.49
CA LEU A 511 -32.72 -33.38 7.67
C LEU A 511 -32.42 -34.20 8.93
N ASP A 512 -32.44 -35.53 8.84
CA ASP A 512 -32.12 -36.40 9.99
C ASP A 512 -30.64 -36.30 10.38
N PHE A 513 -29.75 -36.11 9.41
CA PHE A 513 -28.34 -35.83 9.67
C PHE A 513 -28.17 -34.52 10.44
N CYS A 514 -28.82 -33.43 10.02
CA CYS A 514 -28.77 -32.17 10.75
C CYS A 514 -29.33 -32.32 12.17
N ARG A 515 -30.48 -32.98 12.34
CA ARG A 515 -31.06 -33.23 13.68
C ARG A 515 -30.11 -34.04 14.57
N LYS A 516 -29.52 -35.12 14.05
CA LYS A 516 -28.58 -35.97 14.79
C LYS A 516 -27.35 -35.19 15.27
N ASN A 517 -26.83 -34.30 14.43
CA ASN A 517 -25.62 -33.51 14.72
C ASN A 517 -25.91 -32.13 15.33
N LYS A 518 -27.18 -31.84 15.71
CA LYS A 518 -27.61 -30.54 16.25
C LYS A 518 -27.23 -29.36 15.34
N LEU A 519 -27.41 -29.53 14.05
CA LEU A 519 -27.30 -28.48 13.03
C LEU A 519 -28.69 -27.95 12.67
N HIS A 520 -28.76 -26.71 12.20
CA HIS A 520 -30.00 -26.18 11.62
C HIS A 520 -30.48 -27.07 10.46
N PRO A 521 -31.81 -27.17 10.22
CA PRO A 521 -32.34 -27.86 9.05
C PRO A 521 -31.69 -27.37 7.75
N PRO A 522 -31.53 -28.24 6.73
CA PRO A 522 -31.03 -27.83 5.43
C PRO A 522 -31.82 -26.63 4.90
N GLN A 523 -31.12 -25.55 4.52
CA GLN A 523 -31.74 -24.35 3.99
C GLN A 523 -31.90 -24.50 2.47
N PRO A 524 -33.13 -24.47 1.92
CA PRO A 524 -33.34 -24.51 0.47
C PRO A 524 -32.82 -23.22 -0.16
N TRP A 525 -32.16 -23.35 -1.30
CA TRP A 525 -31.60 -22.22 -2.02
C TRP A 525 -31.56 -22.43 -3.53
N THR A 526 -31.85 -21.36 -4.27
CA THR A 526 -31.65 -21.27 -5.71
C THR A 526 -31.25 -19.86 -6.12
N CYS A 527 -30.53 -19.76 -7.23
CA CYS A 527 -30.19 -18.52 -7.94
C CYS A 527 -30.87 -18.46 -9.33
N ASN A 528 -31.75 -19.42 -9.63
CA ASN A 528 -32.60 -19.42 -10.81
C ASN A 528 -33.83 -18.54 -10.57
N THR A 529 -33.59 -17.25 -10.39
CA THR A 529 -34.61 -16.23 -10.09
C THR A 529 -34.61 -15.18 -11.19
N VAL A 530 -35.78 -14.60 -11.45
CA VAL A 530 -35.92 -13.47 -12.39
C VAL A 530 -35.20 -12.24 -11.83
N ASP A 531 -35.44 -11.95 -10.55
CA ASP A 531 -34.80 -10.85 -9.82
C ASP A 531 -33.49 -11.28 -9.14
N ALA A 532 -32.82 -10.31 -8.49
CA ALA A 532 -31.63 -10.55 -7.69
C ALA A 532 -31.89 -11.61 -6.59
N PRO A 533 -30.96 -12.57 -6.37
CA PRO A 533 -31.15 -13.61 -5.36
C PRO A 533 -31.30 -13.05 -3.94
N ASN A 534 -32.17 -13.69 -3.14
CA ASN A 534 -32.39 -13.30 -1.74
C ASN A 534 -31.09 -13.42 -0.91
N LYS A 535 -30.80 -12.38 -0.10
CA LYS A 535 -29.59 -12.30 0.74
C LYS A 535 -29.73 -12.83 2.17
N ASP A 536 -30.89 -13.34 2.58
CA ASP A 536 -31.18 -13.80 3.95
C ASP A 536 -30.20 -14.87 4.45
N LEU A 537 -29.79 -15.79 3.59
CA LEU A 537 -28.85 -16.85 3.96
C LEU A 537 -27.46 -16.29 4.28
N TYR A 538 -27.01 -15.27 3.55
CA TYR A 538 -25.73 -14.60 3.85
C TYR A 538 -25.81 -13.86 5.18
N THR A 539 -26.92 -13.17 5.47
CA THR A 539 -27.15 -12.57 6.78
C THR A 539 -27.15 -13.60 7.91
N LYS A 540 -27.74 -14.79 7.69
CA LYS A 540 -27.67 -15.90 8.67
C LYS A 540 -26.25 -16.43 8.85
N LEU A 541 -25.47 -16.60 7.78
CA LEU A 541 -24.07 -17.01 7.84
C LEU A 541 -23.24 -15.99 8.65
N THR A 542 -23.38 -14.69 8.37
CA THR A 542 -22.73 -13.63 9.15
C THR A 542 -23.17 -13.65 10.61
N THR A 543 -24.46 -13.85 10.87
CA THR A 543 -24.98 -13.95 12.26
C THR A 543 -24.35 -15.12 13.01
N MET A 544 -24.22 -16.28 12.36
CA MET A 544 -23.55 -17.46 12.92
C MET A 544 -22.05 -17.20 13.18
N ALA A 545 -21.37 -16.50 12.29
CA ALA A 545 -19.96 -16.13 12.45
C ALA A 545 -19.74 -15.15 13.62
N MET A 546 -20.64 -14.17 13.79
CA MET A 546 -20.62 -13.20 14.89
C MET A 546 -20.98 -13.82 16.24
N TYR A 547 -21.96 -14.71 16.25
CA TYR A 547 -22.50 -15.33 17.46
C TYR A 547 -22.49 -16.87 17.39
N PRO A 548 -21.31 -17.53 17.33
CA PRO A 548 -21.22 -19.00 17.18
C PRO A 548 -21.95 -19.77 18.30
N HIS A 549 -22.01 -19.19 19.50
CA HIS A 549 -22.67 -19.76 20.66
C HIS A 549 -24.21 -19.72 20.58
N MET A 550 -24.79 -18.74 19.86
CA MET A 550 -26.24 -18.63 19.67
C MET A 550 -26.74 -19.59 18.59
N ALA A 551 -25.91 -19.86 17.57
CA ALA A 551 -26.23 -20.84 16.54
C ALA A 551 -26.57 -22.22 17.12
N GLN A 552 -25.92 -22.63 18.22
CA GLN A 552 -26.23 -23.88 18.92
C GLN A 552 -27.42 -23.76 19.90
N ALA A 553 -27.73 -22.56 20.38
CA ALA A 553 -28.79 -22.31 21.35
C ALA A 553 -30.18 -22.22 20.70
N ASP A 554 -30.29 -21.69 19.48
CA ASP A 554 -31.57 -21.61 18.75
C ASP A 554 -32.15 -22.98 18.40
N LEU A 555 -31.31 -24.01 18.28
CA LEU A 555 -31.74 -25.41 18.18
C LEU A 555 -32.43 -25.94 19.44
N LYS A 556 -32.20 -25.33 20.60
CA LYS A 556 -32.93 -25.63 21.85
C LYS A 556 -34.11 -24.67 22.08
N SER A 557 -34.22 -23.58 21.31
CA SER A 557 -35.07 -22.43 21.65
C SER A 557 -36.52 -22.51 21.15
N SER A 558 -36.92 -23.53 20.39
CA SER A 558 -38.34 -23.69 20.00
C SER A 558 -39.27 -23.80 21.22
N THR A 559 -38.75 -24.26 22.36
CA THR A 559 -39.44 -24.26 23.66
C THR A 559 -39.16 -23.00 24.50
N PHE A 560 -38.10 -22.25 24.23
CA PHE A 560 -37.74 -21.05 24.97
C PHE A 560 -38.61 -19.85 24.57
N TRP A 561 -38.78 -19.59 23.26
CA TRP A 561 -39.65 -18.52 22.77
C TRP A 561 -41.13 -18.76 23.11
N LEU A 562 -41.56 -20.03 23.14
CA LEU A 562 -42.90 -20.45 23.58
C LEU A 562 -43.12 -20.25 25.09
N ARG A 563 -42.09 -20.39 25.92
CA ARG A 563 -42.14 -20.11 27.37
C ARG A 563 -42.02 -18.62 27.67
N ALA A 564 -41.21 -17.89 26.89
CA ALA A 564 -41.05 -16.45 27.01
C ALA A 564 -42.34 -15.70 26.62
N SER A 565 -43.06 -16.16 25.59
CA SER A 565 -44.36 -15.59 25.20
C SER A 565 -45.46 -15.85 26.23
N VAL A 566 -45.49 -17.05 26.83
CA VAL A 566 -46.40 -17.36 27.95
C VAL A 566 -46.06 -16.51 29.18
N GLY A 567 -44.76 -16.36 29.50
CA GLY A 567 -44.31 -15.50 30.59
C GLY A 567 -44.69 -14.03 30.41
N ALA A 568 -44.44 -13.46 29.23
CA ALA A 568 -44.79 -12.07 28.91
C ALA A 568 -46.31 -11.81 29.00
N THR A 569 -47.13 -12.78 28.57
CA THR A 569 -48.59 -12.70 28.67
C THR A 569 -49.05 -12.71 30.14
N VAL A 570 -48.44 -13.55 30.99
CA VAL A 570 -48.75 -13.60 32.43
C VAL A 570 -48.36 -12.29 33.13
N PHE A 571 -47.20 -11.70 32.80
CA PHE A 571 -46.79 -10.41 33.36
C PHE A 571 -47.68 -9.25 32.91
N ALA A 572 -48.11 -9.24 31.65
CA ALA A 572 -49.04 -8.22 31.15
C ALA A 572 -50.43 -8.31 31.83
N VAL A 573 -50.94 -9.53 32.06
CA VAL A 573 -52.22 -9.75 32.74
C VAL A 573 -52.13 -9.36 34.22
N LEU A 574 -51.04 -9.71 34.91
CA LEU A 574 -50.81 -9.31 36.31
C LEU A 574 -50.63 -7.79 36.44
N GLY A 575 -49.89 -7.16 35.52
CA GLY A 575 -49.71 -5.71 35.48
C GLY A 575 -51.03 -4.97 35.23
N PHE A 576 -51.87 -5.48 34.32
CA PHE A 576 -53.19 -4.91 34.06
C PHE A 576 -54.16 -5.11 35.23
N ALA A 577 -54.10 -6.25 35.91
CA ALA A 577 -54.89 -6.52 37.11
C ALA A 577 -54.49 -5.61 38.28
N MET A 578 -53.19 -5.41 38.53
CA MET A 578 -52.69 -4.44 39.52
C MET A 578 -53.09 -3.01 39.18
N TYR A 579 -52.95 -2.60 37.91
CA TYR A 579 -53.37 -1.27 37.45
C TYR A 579 -54.87 -1.03 37.68
N ARG A 580 -55.73 -2.02 37.40
CA ARG A 580 -57.17 -1.94 37.71
C ARG A 580 -57.48 -1.94 39.21
N ALA A 581 -56.70 -2.62 40.04
CA ALA A 581 -56.91 -2.64 41.48
C ALA A 581 -56.57 -1.29 42.12
N ILE A 582 -55.51 -0.64 41.64
CA ILE A 582 -55.07 0.69 42.10
C ILE A 582 -56.07 1.79 41.68
N LEU A 583 -56.66 1.68 40.48
CA LEU A 583 -57.68 2.62 40.02
C LEU A 583 -59.03 2.51 40.73
N LYS A 584 -59.29 1.41 41.45
CA LYS A 584 -60.54 1.20 42.20
C LYS A 584 -60.49 1.70 43.66
N GLN A 585 -59.31 2.14 44.11
CA GLN A 585 -59.07 2.70 45.46
C GLN A 585 -58.86 4.24 45.44
N ARG A 586 -59.05 4.88 44.30
CA ARG A 586 -59.33 6.32 44.17
C ARG A 586 -60.79 6.51 43.80
#